data_AF-A0A7X3S3C6-F1
#
_entry.id   AF-A0A7X3S3C6-F1
#
_cell.length_a   1.000
_cell.length_b   1.000
_cell.length_c   1.000
_cell.angle_alpha   90.00
_cell.angle_beta   90.00
_cell.angle_gamma   90.00
#
_symmetry.space_group_name_H-M   'P 1'
#
loop_
_entity.id
_entity.type
_entity.pdbx_description
1 polymer ?
#
loop_
_entity_poly.entity_id
_entity_poly.type
_entity_poly.pdbx_seq_one_letter_code
_entity_poly.pdbx_strand_id
1 'polypeptide(L)'
;MQPKIKAKARCADGEVGSISKVIVDPLSLEISHVVVREGNGQGVDRQVPIGQVQEIPNEEEIVLRGSLEEFRTCPVLDRDAYVTHHDVEIAHLEERLHVEPGEILVPLPQLEQGVPRRSFFMNMTHAIGTLIALPLAFPVLKYLMKPMYKPFDNSWFSVGNVRKIKKENIG
;
A
#
# COMPACT_ATOMS: atom_id res chain seq x y z
N MET A 1 -24.56 -15.34 8.47
CA MET A 1 -24.94 -13.92 8.29
C MET A 1 -23.75 -13.05 8.69
N GLN A 2 -23.54 -11.91 8.03
CA GLN A 2 -22.42 -11.00 8.35
C GLN A 2 -22.92 -9.92 9.33
N PRO A 3 -22.10 -9.50 10.32
CA PRO A 3 -22.48 -8.47 11.26
C PRO A 3 -22.53 -7.10 10.57
N LYS A 4 -23.61 -6.34 10.76
CA LYS A 4 -23.67 -4.94 10.28
C LYS A 4 -22.89 -4.02 11.21
N ILE A 5 -22.30 -2.99 10.63
CA ILE A 5 -21.69 -1.91 11.40
C ILE A 5 -22.81 -1.16 12.14
N LYS A 6 -22.53 -0.75 13.39
CA LYS A 6 -23.46 -0.22 14.40
C LYS A 6 -24.33 -1.26 15.12
N ALA A 7 -24.19 -2.55 14.82
CA ALA A 7 -24.83 -3.59 15.62
C ALA A 7 -24.35 -3.52 17.07
N LYS A 8 -25.24 -3.78 18.03
CA LYS A 8 -24.93 -3.84 19.45
C LYS A 8 -24.15 -5.11 19.75
N ALA A 9 -23.09 -4.99 20.53
CA ALA A 9 -22.31 -6.11 21.00
C ALA A 9 -22.65 -6.40 22.46
N ARG A 10 -22.95 -7.66 22.76
CA ARG A 10 -23.21 -8.14 24.12
C ARG A 10 -22.39 -9.37 24.44
N CYS A 11 -22.02 -9.50 25.70
CA CYS A 11 -21.49 -10.72 26.29
C CYS A 11 -22.61 -11.46 27.05
N ALA A 12 -22.29 -12.62 27.61
CA ALA A 12 -23.26 -13.39 28.40
C ALA A 12 -23.74 -12.64 29.67
N ASP A 13 -22.92 -11.72 30.17
CA ASP A 13 -23.11 -10.97 31.41
C ASP A 13 -23.60 -9.53 31.22
N GLY A 14 -23.69 -9.03 29.98
CA GLY A 14 -24.23 -7.69 29.72
C GLY A 14 -23.92 -7.11 28.35
N GLU A 15 -24.42 -5.89 28.11
CA GLU A 15 -24.10 -5.10 26.92
C GLU A 15 -22.68 -4.54 27.02
N VAL A 16 -21.91 -4.67 25.94
CA VAL A 16 -20.52 -4.19 25.84
C VAL A 16 -20.47 -2.84 25.14
N GLY A 17 -21.20 -2.70 24.04
CA GLY A 17 -21.15 -1.51 23.21
C GLY A 17 -21.67 -1.75 21.80
N SER A 18 -21.01 -1.18 20.79
CA SER A 18 -21.44 -1.31 19.40
C SER A 18 -20.27 -1.54 18.44
N ILE A 19 -20.51 -2.26 17.34
CA ILE A 19 -19.52 -2.47 16.30
C ILE A 19 -19.28 -1.14 15.58
N SER A 20 -18.03 -0.65 15.62
CA SER A 20 -17.64 0.60 14.97
C SER A 20 -16.94 0.37 13.62
N LYS A 21 -16.15 -0.70 13.51
CA LYS A 21 -15.33 -1.03 12.33
C LYS A 21 -15.20 -2.54 12.16
N VAL A 22 -14.76 -2.97 10.99
CA VAL A 22 -14.48 -4.38 10.69
C VAL A 22 -13.08 -4.48 10.10
N ILE A 23 -12.29 -5.45 10.56
CA ILE A 23 -10.95 -5.70 10.05
C ILE A 23 -11.00 -6.93 9.14
N VAL A 24 -10.49 -6.76 7.93
CA VAL A 24 -10.48 -7.80 6.91
C VAL A 24 -9.05 -8.29 6.69
N ASP A 25 -8.89 -9.59 6.53
CA ASP A 25 -7.64 -10.17 6.06
C ASP A 25 -7.54 -9.98 4.53
N PRO A 26 -6.54 -9.25 4.02
CA PRO A 26 -6.40 -8.97 2.59
C PRO A 26 -6.06 -10.23 1.77
N LEU A 27 -5.59 -11.32 2.38
CA LEU A 27 -5.26 -12.56 1.68
C LEU A 27 -6.49 -13.44 1.47
N SER A 28 -7.25 -13.71 2.53
CA SER A 28 -8.49 -14.50 2.45
C SER A 28 -9.69 -13.70 1.92
N LEU A 29 -9.63 -12.36 2.02
CA LEU A 29 -10.75 -11.43 1.80
C LEU A 29 -11.94 -11.72 2.74
N GLU A 30 -11.64 -12.20 3.95
CA GLU A 30 -12.63 -12.52 4.97
C GLU A 30 -12.44 -11.65 6.23
N ILE A 31 -13.53 -11.44 6.96
CA ILE A 31 -13.51 -10.69 8.22
C ILE A 31 -12.67 -11.48 9.22
N SER A 32 -11.56 -10.90 9.66
CA SER A 32 -10.69 -11.51 10.67
C SER A 32 -11.08 -11.06 12.08
N HIS A 33 -11.42 -9.79 12.24
CA HIS A 33 -11.78 -9.19 13.53
C HIS A 33 -12.91 -8.17 13.36
N VAL A 34 -13.70 -7.99 14.41
CA VAL A 34 -14.64 -6.89 14.55
C VAL A 34 -14.13 -5.90 15.58
N VAL A 35 -14.31 -4.61 15.34
CA VAL A 35 -13.93 -3.57 16.29
C VAL A 35 -15.18 -3.14 17.04
N VAL A 36 -15.16 -3.32 18.36
CA VAL A 36 -16.25 -2.95 19.25
C VAL A 36 -15.85 -1.69 20.01
N ARG A 37 -16.68 -0.67 19.91
CA ARG A 37 -16.59 0.55 20.71
C ARG A 37 -17.35 0.37 22.00
N GLU A 38 -16.64 0.51 23.11
CA GLU A 38 -17.21 0.51 24.46
C GLU A 38 -18.25 1.64 24.63
N GLY A 39 -19.42 1.33 25.22
CA GLY A 39 -20.51 2.30 25.44
C GLY A 39 -20.30 3.25 26.63
N ASN A 40 -19.33 2.94 27.48
CA ASN A 40 -19.03 3.59 28.76
C ASN A 40 -18.20 4.87 28.57
N GLY A 41 -18.75 5.91 27.93
CA GLY A 41 -18.33 7.32 27.98
C GLY A 41 -16.93 7.70 27.43
N GLN A 42 -15.94 6.82 27.51
CA GLN A 42 -14.57 6.97 27.03
C GLN A 42 -14.32 6.24 25.69
N GLY A 43 -15.32 5.51 25.16
CA GLY A 43 -15.40 5.10 23.76
C GLY A 43 -14.15 4.43 23.20
N VAL A 44 -13.53 3.51 23.95
CA VAL A 44 -12.34 2.79 23.50
C VAL A 44 -12.74 1.74 22.45
N ASP A 45 -12.07 1.78 21.31
CA ASP A 45 -12.23 0.78 20.25
C ASP A 45 -11.32 -0.42 20.57
N ARG A 46 -11.90 -1.62 20.73
CA ARG A 46 -11.16 -2.87 20.95
C ARG A 46 -11.35 -3.84 19.80
N GLN A 47 -10.31 -4.61 19.53
CA GLN A 47 -10.30 -5.60 18.46
C GLN A 47 -10.71 -6.96 19.01
N VAL A 48 -11.77 -7.52 18.46
CA VAL A 48 -12.33 -8.81 18.85
C VAL A 48 -12.18 -9.78 17.69
N PRO A 49 -11.46 -10.91 17.85
CA PRO A 49 -11.36 -11.94 16.81
C PRO A 49 -12.75 -12.45 16.41
N ILE A 50 -12.98 -12.68 15.12
CA ILE A 50 -14.27 -13.18 14.63
C ILE A 50 -14.67 -14.52 15.28
N GLY A 51 -13.70 -15.35 15.67
CA GLY A 51 -13.93 -16.61 16.40
C GLY A 51 -14.50 -16.43 17.80
N GLN A 52 -14.43 -15.23 18.38
CA GLN A 52 -15.11 -14.90 19.64
C GLN A 52 -16.56 -14.49 19.44
N VAL A 53 -17.03 -14.30 18.22
CA VAL A 53 -18.47 -14.12 17.95
C VAL A 53 -19.15 -15.47 18.10
N GLN A 54 -20.06 -15.58 19.07
CA GLN A 54 -20.82 -16.80 19.35
C GLN A 54 -21.97 -16.97 18.37
N GLU A 55 -22.77 -15.91 18.23
CA GLU A 55 -24.01 -15.92 17.49
C GLU A 55 -24.32 -14.52 16.96
N ILE A 56 -24.98 -14.46 15.80
CA ILE A 56 -25.51 -13.24 15.21
C ILE A 56 -27.02 -13.48 15.07
N PRO A 57 -27.80 -13.22 16.14
CA PRO A 57 -29.23 -13.54 16.17
C PRO A 57 -30.03 -12.70 15.17
N ASN A 58 -29.60 -11.46 14.92
CA ASN A 58 -30.17 -10.56 13.93
C ASN A 58 -29.07 -9.63 13.38
N GLU A 59 -29.40 -8.76 12.44
CA GLU A 59 -28.43 -7.84 11.84
C GLU A 59 -28.03 -6.67 12.78
N GLU A 60 -28.77 -6.45 13.87
CA GLU A 60 -28.60 -5.32 14.79
C GLU A 60 -27.86 -5.68 16.08
N GLU A 61 -27.58 -6.97 16.32
CA GLU A 61 -27.02 -7.48 17.57
C GLU A 61 -26.06 -8.64 17.29
N ILE A 62 -24.92 -8.63 17.99
CA ILE A 62 -23.95 -9.72 18.01
C ILE A 62 -23.72 -10.19 19.44
N VAL A 63 -23.62 -11.51 19.61
CA VAL A 63 -23.30 -12.15 20.90
C VAL A 63 -21.85 -12.58 20.86
N LEU A 64 -21.05 -12.01 21.77
CA LEU A 64 -19.67 -12.38 22.00
C LEU A 64 -19.59 -13.48 23.06
N ARG A 65 -18.65 -14.41 22.86
CA ARG A 65 -18.29 -15.42 23.85
C ARG A 65 -17.58 -14.74 25.01
N GLY A 66 -17.86 -15.23 26.21
CA GLY A 66 -17.16 -14.79 27.42
C GLY A 66 -17.88 -13.71 28.21
N SER A 67 -17.15 -13.16 29.18
CA SER A 67 -17.59 -12.08 30.06
C SER A 67 -17.11 -10.70 29.58
N LEU A 68 -17.71 -9.64 30.10
CA LEU A 68 -17.28 -8.25 29.89
C LEU A 68 -15.83 -8.04 30.36
N GLU A 69 -15.40 -8.72 31.42
CA GLU A 69 -14.01 -8.67 31.90
C GLU A 69 -13.04 -9.30 30.90
N GLU A 70 -13.40 -10.43 30.28
CA GLU A 70 -12.61 -11.03 29.21
C GLU A 70 -12.54 -10.10 27.99
N PHE A 71 -13.65 -9.47 27.61
CA PHE A 71 -13.66 -8.46 26.55
C PHE A 71 -12.71 -7.29 26.85
N ARG A 72 -12.62 -6.81 28.10
CA ARG A 72 -11.71 -5.73 28.48
C ARG A 72 -10.23 -6.09 28.32
N THR A 73 -9.90 -7.38 28.28
CA THR A 73 -8.54 -7.84 27.98
C THR A 73 -8.22 -7.83 26.47
N CYS A 74 -9.22 -7.69 25.60
CA CYS A 74 -9.00 -7.58 24.17
C CYS A 74 -8.13 -6.35 23.84
N PRO A 75 -7.23 -6.47 22.86
CA PRO A 75 -6.30 -5.40 22.51
C PRO A 75 -7.07 -4.17 22.01
N VAL A 76 -6.59 -2.99 22.42
CA VAL A 76 -7.07 -1.71 21.89
C VAL A 76 -6.71 -1.61 20.41
N LEU A 77 -7.56 -0.96 19.63
CA LEU A 77 -7.28 -0.68 18.22
C LEU A 77 -6.13 0.32 18.11
N ASP A 78 -4.98 -0.14 17.60
CA ASP A 78 -3.92 0.73 17.12
C ASP A 78 -4.27 1.19 15.70
N ARG A 79 -4.83 2.40 15.56
CA ARG A 79 -5.35 2.89 14.28
C ARG A 79 -4.26 3.06 13.21
N ASP A 80 -3.02 3.29 13.61
CA ASP A 80 -1.89 3.51 12.71
C ASP A 80 -1.41 2.20 12.04
N ALA A 81 -1.75 1.06 12.63
CA ALA A 81 -1.48 -0.26 12.06
C ALA A 81 -2.44 -0.65 10.93
N TYR A 82 -3.46 0.17 10.63
CA TYR A 82 -4.48 -0.12 9.63
C TYR A 82 -4.68 1.02 8.64
N VAL A 83 -5.04 0.65 7.42
CA VAL A 83 -5.47 1.54 6.35
C VAL A 83 -6.94 1.28 6.04
N THR A 84 -7.63 2.29 5.52
CA THR A 84 -9.00 2.05 5.04
C THR A 84 -8.96 1.43 3.65
N HIS A 85 -10.01 0.69 3.28
CA HIS A 85 -10.21 0.25 1.89
C HIS A 85 -10.11 1.41 0.87
N HIS A 86 -10.46 2.63 1.24
CA HIS A 86 -10.34 3.80 0.35
C HIS A 86 -8.88 4.21 0.10
N ASP A 87 -7.98 3.90 1.03
CA ASP A 87 -6.56 4.23 0.91
C ASP A 87 -5.78 3.15 0.15
N VAL A 88 -6.29 1.91 0.13
CA VAL A 88 -5.68 0.76 -0.53
C VAL A 88 -6.73 0.01 -1.32
N GLU A 89 -6.69 0.17 -2.65
CA GLU A 89 -7.53 -0.61 -3.56
C GLU A 89 -7.13 -2.09 -3.50
N ILE A 90 -7.97 -2.89 -2.84
CA ILE A 90 -7.87 -4.35 -2.88
C ILE A 90 -8.87 -4.84 -3.92
N ALA A 91 -8.35 -5.42 -5.00
CA ALA A 91 -9.18 -5.97 -6.07
C ALA A 91 -10.21 -6.96 -5.51
N HIS A 92 -11.48 -6.79 -5.90
CA HIS A 92 -12.60 -7.66 -5.56
C HIS A 92 -12.98 -7.73 -4.07
N LEU A 93 -12.45 -6.83 -3.23
CA LEU A 93 -12.80 -6.79 -1.81
C LEU A 93 -14.29 -6.49 -1.60
N GLU A 94 -14.83 -5.52 -2.35
CA GLU A 94 -16.23 -5.10 -2.28
C GLU A 94 -17.22 -6.20 -2.72
N GLU A 95 -16.81 -7.09 -3.62
CA GLU A 95 -17.65 -8.17 -4.13
C GLU A 95 -17.92 -9.25 -3.07
N ARG A 96 -17.03 -9.38 -2.07
CA ARG A 96 -17.08 -10.42 -1.03
C ARG A 96 -17.56 -9.91 0.34
N LEU A 97 -17.54 -8.60 0.55
CA LEU A 97 -17.99 -7.97 1.80
C LEU A 97 -19.35 -7.31 1.61
N HIS A 98 -20.37 -7.85 2.29
CA HIS A 98 -21.71 -7.29 2.31
C HIS A 98 -21.91 -6.42 3.56
N VAL A 99 -20.97 -5.51 3.82
CA VAL A 99 -20.99 -4.65 5.00
C VAL A 99 -21.38 -3.23 4.59
N GLU A 100 -22.59 -2.81 4.99
CA GLU A 100 -23.12 -1.44 4.89
C GLU A 100 -22.18 -0.42 5.58
N PRO A 101 -22.17 0.87 5.16
CA PRO A 101 -21.00 1.74 5.23
C PRO A 101 -20.56 2.07 6.67
N GLY A 102 -19.41 1.53 7.02
CA GLY A 102 -18.52 2.05 8.06
C GLY A 102 -17.07 1.78 7.67
N GLU A 103 -16.13 2.20 8.50
CA GLU A 103 -14.71 2.06 8.15
C GLU A 103 -14.29 0.58 8.15
N ILE A 104 -14.06 0.04 6.94
CA ILE A 104 -13.37 -1.24 6.75
C ILE A 104 -11.88 -0.99 6.89
N LEU A 105 -11.26 -1.71 7.82
CA LEU A 105 -9.84 -1.64 8.10
C LEU A 105 -9.11 -2.83 7.50
N VAL A 106 -7.95 -2.54 6.93
CA VAL A 106 -7.03 -3.51 6.37
C VAL A 106 -5.68 -3.32 7.06
N PRO A 107 -4.99 -4.39 7.51
CA PRO A 107 -3.66 -4.27 8.08
C PRO A 107 -2.69 -3.57 7.12
N LEU A 108 -1.94 -2.59 7.62
CA LEU A 108 -0.91 -1.92 6.83
C LEU A 108 0.17 -2.94 6.40
N PRO A 109 0.52 -3.03 5.10
CA PRO A 109 1.51 -3.98 4.62
C PRO A 109 2.84 -3.84 5.38
N GLN A 110 3.43 -4.96 5.79
CA GLN A 110 4.68 -4.98 6.57
C GLN A 110 5.82 -4.23 5.88
N LEU A 111 5.87 -4.25 4.54
CA LEU A 111 6.89 -3.56 3.75
C LEU A 111 6.74 -2.02 3.79
N GLU A 112 5.57 -1.51 4.17
CA GLU A 112 5.30 -0.07 4.30
C GLU A 112 5.41 0.43 5.75
N GLN A 113 5.47 -0.49 6.72
CA GLN A 113 5.65 -0.15 8.13
C GLN A 113 7.02 0.52 8.34
N GLY A 114 7.01 1.77 8.79
CA GLY A 114 8.22 2.53 9.08
C GLY A 114 8.87 3.24 7.90
N VAL A 115 8.28 3.19 6.69
CA VAL A 115 8.71 4.02 5.56
C VAL A 115 7.89 5.33 5.57
N PRO A 116 8.49 6.49 5.89
CA PRO A 116 7.77 7.75 5.77
C PRO A 116 7.43 7.96 4.30
N ARG A 117 6.13 8.04 3.96
CA ARG A 117 5.64 8.19 2.57
C ARG A 117 6.38 9.28 1.79
N ARG A 118 6.71 10.39 2.46
CA ARG A 118 7.50 11.50 1.88
C ARG A 118 8.90 11.09 1.43
N SER A 119 9.57 10.20 2.16
CA SER A 119 10.93 9.76 1.83
C SER A 119 10.94 8.80 0.64
N PHE A 120 9.91 7.96 0.50
CA PHE A 120 9.78 7.04 -0.63
C PHE A 120 9.71 7.79 -1.96
N PHE A 121 8.78 8.74 -2.10
CA PHE A 121 8.62 9.52 -3.35
C PHE A 121 9.84 10.37 -3.68
N MET A 122 10.49 10.96 -2.66
CA MET A 122 11.73 11.70 -2.85
C MET A 122 12.84 10.80 -3.39
N ASN A 123 13.07 9.63 -2.78
CA ASN A 123 14.09 8.68 -3.22
C ASN A 123 13.80 8.12 -4.63
N MET A 124 12.53 7.84 -4.93
CA MET A 124 12.10 7.41 -6.27
C MET A 124 12.37 8.50 -7.33
N THR A 125 12.07 9.76 -7.01
CA THR A 125 12.32 10.89 -7.92
C THR A 125 13.82 11.04 -8.21
N HIS A 126 14.67 10.90 -7.19
CA HIS A 126 16.12 10.93 -7.37
C HIS A 126 16.64 9.78 -8.24
N ALA A 127 16.11 8.56 -8.05
CA ALA A 127 16.48 7.40 -8.87
C ALA A 127 16.10 7.60 -10.34
N ILE A 128 14.87 8.01 -10.62
CA ILE A 128 14.40 8.31 -11.99
C ILE A 128 15.22 9.45 -12.60
N GLY A 129 15.43 10.54 -11.86
CA GLY A 129 16.25 11.67 -12.31
C GLY A 129 17.67 11.25 -12.68
N THR A 130 18.28 10.34 -11.93
CA THR A 130 19.60 9.79 -12.23
C THR A 130 19.58 8.97 -13.52
N LEU A 131 18.59 8.09 -13.70
CA LEU A 131 18.44 7.27 -14.91
C LEU A 131 18.20 8.09 -16.18
N ILE A 132 17.54 9.25 -16.07
CA ILE A 132 17.31 10.18 -17.19
C ILE A 132 18.55 11.06 -17.44
N ALA A 133 19.20 11.57 -16.39
CA ALA A 133 20.31 12.50 -16.52
C ALA A 133 21.62 11.83 -16.97
N LEU A 134 21.93 10.61 -16.51
CA LEU A 134 23.19 9.93 -16.83
C LEU A 134 23.40 9.70 -18.34
N PRO A 135 22.40 9.20 -19.10
CA PRO A 135 22.52 9.02 -20.55
C PRO A 135 22.68 10.33 -21.33
N LEU A 136 22.17 11.44 -20.79
CA LEU A 136 22.32 12.78 -21.39
C LEU A 136 23.66 13.45 -21.04
N ALA A 137 24.26 13.10 -19.90
CA ALA A 137 25.55 13.66 -19.48
C ALA A 137 26.69 13.33 -20.45
N PHE A 138 26.78 12.07 -20.92
CA PHE A 138 27.82 11.64 -21.85
C PHE A 138 27.82 12.38 -23.21
N PRO A 139 26.70 12.49 -23.97
CA PRO A 139 26.68 13.23 -25.23
C PRO A 139 26.91 14.73 -25.05
N VAL A 140 26.41 15.34 -23.97
CA VAL A 140 26.67 16.76 -23.66
C VAL A 140 28.15 16.97 -23.36
N LEU A 141 28.74 16.13 -22.51
CA LEU A 141 30.16 16.16 -22.21
C LEU A 141 31.00 15.96 -23.47
N LYS A 142 30.66 14.97 -24.30
CA LYS A 142 31.32 14.71 -25.60
C LYS A 142 31.23 15.93 -26.54
N TYR A 143 30.09 16.60 -26.60
CA TYR A 143 29.90 17.81 -27.41
C TYR A 143 30.76 18.97 -26.90
N LEU A 144 30.77 19.21 -25.58
CA LEU A 144 31.59 20.26 -24.94
C LEU A 144 33.09 19.99 -25.09
N MET A 145 33.51 18.72 -25.07
CA MET A 145 34.90 18.34 -25.25
C MET A 145 35.37 18.33 -26.71
N LYS A 146 34.46 18.49 -27.69
CA LYS A 146 34.78 18.48 -29.13
C LYS A 146 35.93 19.40 -29.55
N PRO A 147 36.06 20.64 -29.05
CA PRO A 147 37.17 21.53 -29.41
C PRO A 147 38.54 21.01 -28.99
N MET A 148 38.63 20.24 -27.90
CA MET A 148 39.89 19.68 -27.41
C MET A 148 40.43 18.56 -28.30
N TYR A 149 39.52 17.80 -28.93
CA TYR A 149 39.90 16.70 -29.82
C TYR A 149 40.09 17.14 -31.28
N LYS A 150 39.66 18.36 -31.65
CA LYS A 150 39.79 18.91 -33.00
C LYS A 150 41.22 18.85 -33.58
N PRO A 151 42.31 19.08 -32.83
CA PRO A 151 43.68 18.97 -33.35
C PRO A 151 44.15 17.52 -33.56
N PHE A 152 43.51 16.56 -32.88
CA PHE A 152 43.78 15.13 -32.99
C PHE A 152 42.87 14.42 -34.00
N ASP A 153 41.98 15.18 -34.65
CA ASP A 153 41.19 14.68 -35.76
C ASP A 153 42.16 14.43 -36.92
N ASN A 154 42.57 13.17 -37.06
CA ASN A 154 43.61 12.77 -37.99
C ASN A 154 43.21 13.25 -39.39
N SER A 155 43.96 14.22 -39.92
CA SER A 155 43.94 14.50 -41.35
C SER A 155 44.50 13.26 -42.05
N TRP A 156 43.59 12.39 -42.51
CA TRP A 156 43.97 11.18 -43.22
C TRP A 156 44.80 11.57 -44.44
N PHE A 157 46.11 11.35 -44.37
CA PHE A 157 46.97 11.46 -45.54
C PHE A 157 46.70 10.23 -46.39
N SER A 158 46.16 10.42 -47.60
CA SER A 158 45.95 9.32 -48.55
C SER A 158 47.32 8.83 -49.04
N VAL A 159 47.91 7.87 -48.32
CA VAL A 159 49.12 7.16 -48.74
C VAL A 159 48.68 6.03 -49.67
N GLY A 160 48.51 6.35 -50.94
CA GLY A 160 48.17 5.35 -51.95
C GLY A 160 47.71 5.98 -53.26
N ASN A 161 48.46 5.73 -54.33
CA ASN A 161 48.23 6.21 -55.69
C ASN A 161 46.75 6.07 -56.13
N VAL A 162 46.01 7.19 -56.09
CA VAL A 162 44.55 7.28 -56.36
C VAL A 162 44.18 6.95 -57.82
N ARG A 163 45.15 6.67 -58.69
CA ARG A 163 44.92 6.34 -60.11
C ARG A 163 44.23 4.99 -60.37
N LYS A 164 43.95 4.17 -59.34
CA LYS A 164 43.32 2.84 -59.51
C LYS A 164 41.90 2.67 -58.96
N ILE A 165 41.28 3.69 -58.35
CA ILE A 165 39.91 3.53 -57.84
C ILE A 165 38.93 3.97 -58.93
N LYS A 166 38.42 3.00 -59.72
CA LYS A 166 37.29 3.22 -60.63
C LYS A 166 36.03 3.50 -59.82
N LYS A 167 35.36 4.57 -60.24
CA LYS A 167 34.21 5.22 -59.63
C LYS A 167 32.91 4.48 -59.96
N GLU A 168 32.76 3.22 -59.55
CA GLU A 168 31.52 2.46 -59.86
C GLU A 168 30.86 1.72 -58.69
N ASN A 169 31.39 1.74 -57.46
CA ASN A 169 30.69 1.12 -56.32
C ASN A 169 30.90 1.88 -55.02
N ILE A 170 30.49 3.16 -54.99
CA ILE A 170 30.13 3.82 -53.74
C ILE A 170 28.92 4.70 -54.04
N GLY A 171 27.74 4.12 -53.86
CA GLY A 171 26.44 4.78 -53.80
C GLY A 171 25.62 4.04 -52.76
#